data_AF-A0A834CPH0-F1
#
_entry.id   AF-A0A834CPH0-F1
#
_cell.length_a   1.000
_cell.length_b   1.000
_cell.length_c   1.000
_cell.angle_alpha   90.00
_cell.angle_beta   90.00
_cell.angle_gamma   90.00
#
_symmetry.space_group_name_H-M   'P 1'
#
loop_
_entity.id
_entity.type
_entity.pdbx_description
1 polymer ?
#
loop_
_entity_poly.entity_id
_entity_poly.type
_entity_poly.pdbx_seq_one_letter_code
_entity_poly.pdbx_strand_id
1 'polypeptide(L)'
;MDHRSDLTFLSSLKPEEIRYRLKHYFKFMFVREPMERLLSAYRNKFGEIESYQKKYGVEIIKRYRKGHAKVQSVRGDDVTFTEFVRYLVDEDVERMNEHWMPMYNLCQPCAMSYDFIGSYERLENDADFVLQRVNVPHFVHFPERQTWYKPVTTETLHYYLCSLPQKLLRELLPKYILDFSLFTYPLPNMTVEHCRH
;
A
#
# COMPACT_ATOMS: atom_id res chain seq x y z
N MET A 1 2.66 -8.27 14.44
CA MET A 1 1.83 -7.25 15.10
C MET A 1 0.41 -7.48 14.63
N ASP A 2 -0.53 -7.69 15.55
CA ASP A 2 -1.94 -7.66 15.19
C ASP A 2 -2.33 -6.19 15.07
N HIS A 3 -2.54 -5.71 13.84
CA HIS A 3 -2.93 -4.32 13.61
C HIS A 3 -4.38 -4.02 14.06
N ARG A 4 -5.08 -5.00 14.67
CA ARG A 4 -6.42 -4.85 15.23
C ARG A 4 -6.48 -4.84 16.76
N SER A 5 -5.44 -5.32 17.46
CA SER A 5 -5.45 -5.31 18.92
C SER A 5 -5.53 -3.87 19.43
N ASP A 6 -6.39 -3.64 20.41
CA ASP A 6 -6.59 -2.37 21.12
C ASP A 6 -7.22 -1.23 20.31
N LEU A 7 -7.77 -1.49 19.11
CA LEU A 7 -8.52 -0.52 18.32
C LEU A 7 -10.03 -0.80 18.31
N THR A 8 -10.83 0.24 18.53
CA THR A 8 -12.28 0.19 18.31
C THR A 8 -12.58 0.50 16.84
N PHE A 9 -13.17 -0.47 16.13
CA PHE A 9 -13.54 -0.30 14.73
C PHE A 9 -14.92 0.33 14.61
N LEU A 10 -15.14 1.11 13.55
CA LEU A 10 -16.46 1.70 13.30
C LEU A 10 -17.55 0.61 13.20
N SER A 11 -17.22 -0.54 12.60
CA SER A 11 -18.12 -1.68 12.46
C SER A 11 -18.44 -2.42 13.77
N SER A 12 -17.70 -2.18 14.86
CA SER A 12 -18.00 -2.77 16.17
C SER A 12 -18.96 -1.94 17.02
N LEU A 13 -19.39 -0.76 16.53
CA LEU A 13 -20.28 0.16 17.24
C LEU A 13 -21.74 -0.03 16.84
N LYS A 14 -22.68 0.44 17.68
CA LYS A 14 -24.10 0.41 17.33
C LYS A 14 -24.43 1.40 16.19
N PRO A 15 -25.50 1.17 15.40
CA PRO A 15 -25.83 2.04 14.26
C PRO A 15 -25.98 3.53 14.60
N GLU A 16 -26.54 3.88 15.76
CA GLU A 16 -26.62 5.26 16.25
C GLU A 16 -25.25 5.87 16.55
N GLU A 17 -24.33 5.09 17.12
CA GLU A 17 -22.97 5.49 17.44
C GLU A 17 -22.12 5.71 16.19
N ILE A 18 -22.30 4.85 15.18
CA ILE A 18 -21.69 5.00 13.86
C ILE A 18 -22.16 6.31 13.23
N ARG A 19 -23.48 6.52 13.13
CA ARG A 19 -24.04 7.73 12.51
C ARG A 19 -23.58 9.01 13.21
N TYR A 20 -23.53 9.00 14.54
CA TYR A 20 -23.02 10.13 15.31
C TYR A 20 -21.57 10.46 14.94
N ARG A 21 -20.67 9.46 14.93
CA ARG A 21 -19.25 9.67 14.60
C ARG A 21 -19.05 10.11 13.16
N LEU A 22 -19.74 9.48 12.20
CA LEU A 22 -19.68 9.87 10.80
C LEU A 22 -20.07 11.35 10.60
N LYS A 23 -21.08 11.82 11.34
CA LYS A 23 -21.58 13.19 11.28
C LYS A 23 -20.69 14.21 12.01
N HIS A 24 -20.10 13.84 13.14
CA HIS A 24 -19.50 14.81 14.07
C HIS A 24 -17.98 14.73 14.19
N TYR A 25 -17.35 13.61 13.84
CA TYR A 25 -15.91 13.45 14.01
C TYR A 25 -15.17 13.96 12.78
N PHE A 26 -13.98 14.49 13.01
CA PHE A 26 -13.02 14.80 11.96
C PHE A 26 -12.46 13.50 11.39
N LYS A 27 -12.64 13.28 10.09
CA LYS A 27 -12.24 12.07 9.37
C LYS A 27 -11.10 12.43 8.44
N PHE A 28 -10.00 11.69 8.52
CA PHE A 28 -8.85 11.91 7.64
C PHE A 28 -8.29 10.59 7.11
N MET A 29 -7.58 10.67 6.00
CA MET A 29 -6.80 9.57 5.45
C MET A 29 -5.47 10.08 4.90
N PHE A 30 -4.50 9.16 4.76
CA PHE A 30 -3.22 9.45 4.14
C PHE A 30 -3.04 8.58 2.90
N VAL A 31 -2.71 9.20 1.78
CA VAL A 31 -2.43 8.55 0.51
C VAL A 31 -0.93 8.55 0.22
N ARG A 32 -0.52 7.75 -0.75
CA ARG A 32 0.86 7.67 -1.24
C ARG A 32 0.83 7.33 -2.72
N GLU A 33 1.82 7.77 -3.47
CA GLU A 33 1.96 7.37 -4.89
C GLU A 33 1.81 5.83 -5.01
N PRO A 34 0.88 5.34 -5.86
CA PRO A 34 0.49 3.94 -5.86
C PRO A 34 1.63 2.95 -6.07
N MET A 35 2.56 3.24 -6.99
CA MET A 35 3.66 2.33 -7.32
C MET A 35 4.76 2.35 -6.24
N GLU A 36 5.03 3.50 -5.65
CA GLU A 36 5.94 3.68 -4.53
C GLU A 36 5.44 2.91 -3.31
N ARG A 37 4.13 3.02 -3.00
CA ARG A 37 3.50 2.24 -1.93
C ARG A 37 3.64 0.74 -2.19
N LEU A 38 3.41 0.31 -3.42
CA LEU A 38 3.50 -1.09 -3.81
C LEU A 38 4.92 -1.64 -3.67
N LEU A 39 5.92 -0.91 -4.16
CA LEU A 39 7.32 -1.31 -4.06
C LEU A 39 7.80 -1.29 -2.59
N SER A 40 7.35 -0.32 -1.80
CA SER A 40 7.59 -0.26 -0.36
C SER A 40 7.02 -1.49 0.35
N ALA A 41 5.79 -1.91 0.02
CA ALA A 41 5.18 -3.11 0.57
C ALA A 41 5.95 -4.37 0.18
N TYR A 42 6.34 -4.51 -1.09
CA TYR A 42 7.15 -5.64 -1.55
C TYR A 42 8.47 -5.76 -0.78
N ARG A 43 9.26 -4.67 -0.72
CA ARG A 43 10.58 -4.67 -0.08
C ARG A 43 10.48 -5.03 1.41
N ASN A 44 9.50 -4.50 2.12
CA ASN A 44 9.30 -4.83 3.53
C ASN A 44 8.79 -6.27 3.69
N LYS A 45 7.69 -6.65 3.03
CA LYS A 45 7.02 -7.94 3.28
C LYS A 45 7.81 -9.14 2.81
N PHE A 46 8.57 -9.02 1.73
CA PHE A 46 9.37 -10.13 1.21
C PHE A 46 10.86 -10.01 1.53
N GLY A 47 11.35 -8.86 2.01
CA GLY A 47 12.73 -8.69 2.45
C GLY A 47 12.94 -8.80 3.97
N GLU A 48 11.94 -8.49 4.79
CA GLU A 48 12.12 -8.30 6.24
C GLU A 48 11.12 -9.09 7.10
N ILE A 49 9.92 -9.38 6.60
CA ILE A 49 8.82 -9.93 7.42
C ILE A 49 8.58 -11.41 7.14
N GLU A 50 9.15 -12.28 7.99
CA GLU A 50 9.09 -13.74 7.85
C GLU A 50 7.66 -14.31 7.75
N SER A 51 6.69 -13.71 8.46
CA SER A 51 5.29 -14.17 8.40
C SER A 51 4.65 -13.95 7.02
N TYR A 52 5.04 -12.89 6.29
CA TYR A 52 4.56 -12.65 4.93
C TYR A 52 5.29 -13.54 3.93
N GLN A 53 6.58 -13.77 4.11
CA GLN A 53 7.36 -14.73 3.31
C GLN A 53 6.76 -16.14 3.40
N LYS A 54 6.51 -16.64 4.61
CA LYS A 54 5.93 -17.98 4.83
C LYS A 54 4.49 -18.13 4.33
N LYS A 55 3.70 -17.04 4.33
CA LYS A 55 2.31 -17.05 3.87
C LYS A 55 2.22 -16.76 2.37
N TYR A 56 2.46 -15.52 1.98
CA TYR A 56 2.33 -15.05 0.61
C TYR A 56 3.50 -15.48 -0.25
N GLY A 57 4.73 -15.48 0.30
CA GLY A 57 5.90 -15.82 -0.49
C GLY A 57 5.90 -17.28 -0.97
N VAL A 58 5.56 -18.19 -0.06
CA VAL A 58 5.36 -19.62 -0.38
C VAL A 58 4.25 -19.82 -1.41
N GLU A 59 3.13 -19.11 -1.26
CA GLU A 59 2.01 -19.17 -2.20
C GLU A 59 2.42 -18.72 -3.60
N ILE A 60 3.06 -17.56 -3.71
CA ILE A 60 3.54 -16.99 -4.98
C ILE A 60 4.51 -17.96 -5.67
N ILE A 61 5.49 -18.50 -4.95
CA ILE A 61 6.44 -19.47 -5.51
C ILE A 61 5.74 -20.72 -6.03
N LYS A 62 4.82 -21.28 -5.25
CA LYS A 62 4.08 -22.48 -5.64
C LYS A 62 3.20 -22.26 -6.88
N ARG A 63 2.64 -21.05 -7.05
CA ARG A 63 1.83 -20.68 -8.22
C ARG A 63 2.67 -20.47 -9.47
N TYR A 64 3.82 -19.80 -9.38
CA TYR A 64 4.51 -19.27 -10.57
C TYR A 64 5.82 -19.97 -10.94
N ARG A 65 6.47 -20.69 -10.03
CA ARG A 65 7.69 -21.46 -10.34
C ARG A 65 7.36 -22.90 -10.72
N LYS A 66 7.74 -23.29 -11.93
CA LYS A 66 7.56 -24.67 -12.42
C LYS A 66 8.20 -25.67 -11.44
N GLY A 67 7.52 -26.78 -11.19
CA GLY A 67 7.99 -27.84 -10.28
C GLY A 67 7.85 -27.56 -8.78
N HIS A 68 7.44 -26.36 -8.36
CA HIS A 68 7.40 -25.99 -6.94
C HIS A 68 6.06 -26.29 -6.24
N ALA A 69 4.99 -26.59 -6.99
CA ALA A 69 3.65 -26.79 -6.44
C ALA A 69 3.57 -27.85 -5.33
N LYS A 70 4.38 -28.92 -5.41
CA LYS A 70 4.42 -30.03 -4.43
C LYS A 70 5.63 -29.98 -3.49
N VAL A 71 6.48 -28.96 -3.60
CA VAL A 71 7.67 -28.85 -2.74
C VAL A 71 7.23 -28.45 -1.33
N GLN A 72 7.61 -29.27 -0.35
CA GLN A 72 7.25 -29.05 1.06
C GLN A 72 8.13 -27.98 1.73
N SER A 73 9.37 -27.79 1.26
CA SER A 73 10.39 -26.94 1.87
C SER A 73 10.55 -25.56 1.23
N VAL A 74 9.49 -24.99 0.65
CA VAL A 74 9.55 -23.63 0.09
C VAL A 74 9.64 -22.62 1.23
N ARG A 75 10.67 -21.75 1.20
CA ARG A 75 10.90 -20.73 2.24
C ARG A 75 10.06 -19.46 2.02
N GLY A 76 9.90 -19.03 0.76
CA GLY A 76 9.12 -17.85 0.42
C GLY A 76 9.85 -16.51 0.63
N ASP A 77 11.15 -16.55 0.93
CA ASP A 77 12.01 -15.40 1.21
C ASP A 77 12.76 -14.86 -0.03
N ASP A 78 12.57 -15.50 -1.19
CA ASP A 78 13.24 -15.17 -2.45
C ASP A 78 12.27 -14.82 -3.59
N VAL A 79 11.04 -14.40 -3.26
CA VAL A 79 10.06 -13.90 -4.25
C VAL A 79 10.63 -12.69 -4.98
N THR A 80 10.58 -12.72 -6.31
CA THR A 80 10.99 -11.58 -7.14
C THR A 80 9.86 -10.57 -7.29
N PHE A 81 10.19 -9.32 -7.61
CA PHE A 81 9.19 -8.27 -7.83
C PHE A 81 8.24 -8.61 -8.99
N THR A 82 8.76 -9.24 -10.05
CA THR A 82 7.96 -9.71 -11.18
C THR A 82 6.93 -10.77 -10.77
N GLU A 83 7.32 -11.73 -9.91
CA GLU A 83 6.40 -12.75 -9.37
C GLU A 83 5.34 -12.12 -8.45
N PHE A 84 5.75 -11.15 -7.63
CA PHE A 84 4.81 -10.40 -6.80
C PHE A 84 3.81 -9.61 -7.66
N VAL A 85 4.26 -8.88 -8.68
CA VAL A 85 3.36 -8.14 -9.58
C VAL A 85 2.42 -9.09 -10.32
N ARG A 86 2.91 -10.24 -10.79
CA ARG A 86 2.07 -11.26 -11.42
C ARG A 86 0.99 -11.79 -10.47
N TYR A 87 1.36 -12.03 -9.22
CA TYR A 87 0.40 -12.38 -8.18
C TYR A 87 -0.71 -11.33 -8.05
N LEU A 88 -0.37 -10.04 -8.00
CA LEU A 88 -1.36 -8.96 -7.93
C LEU A 88 -2.25 -8.86 -9.17
N VAL A 89 -1.68 -9.11 -10.34
CA VAL A 89 -2.44 -9.15 -11.60
C VAL A 89 -3.53 -10.23 -11.52
N ASP A 90 -3.19 -11.41 -11.02
CA ASP A 90 -4.10 -12.56 -10.93
C ASP A 90 -5.10 -12.46 -9.77
N GLU A 91 -4.82 -11.68 -8.72
CA GLU A 91 -5.70 -11.55 -7.56
C GLU A 91 -6.83 -10.54 -7.79
N ASP A 92 -8.04 -10.89 -7.32
CA ASP A 92 -9.15 -9.95 -7.23
C ASP A 92 -8.83 -8.84 -6.24
N VAL A 93 -9.11 -7.59 -6.61
CA VAL A 93 -8.77 -6.42 -5.79
C VAL A 93 -9.41 -6.50 -4.39
N GLU A 94 -10.63 -7.04 -4.29
CA GLU A 94 -11.35 -7.23 -3.02
C GLU A 94 -10.70 -8.26 -2.08
N ARG A 95 -9.81 -9.12 -2.59
CA ARG A 95 -9.10 -10.15 -1.83
C ARG A 95 -7.65 -9.80 -1.51
N MET A 96 -7.16 -8.68 -2.05
CA MET A 96 -5.81 -8.22 -1.81
C MET A 96 -5.56 -7.92 -0.32
N ASN A 97 -4.33 -8.15 0.14
CA ASN A 97 -3.93 -7.71 1.48
C ASN A 97 -3.91 -6.18 1.56
N GLU A 98 -4.22 -5.63 2.73
CA GLU A 98 -4.27 -4.19 2.99
C GLU A 98 -3.00 -3.42 2.60
N HIS A 99 -1.82 -4.07 2.59
CA HIS A 99 -0.57 -3.42 2.21
C HIS A 99 -0.41 -3.16 0.71
N TRP A 100 -1.13 -3.88 -0.14
CA TRP A 100 -1.11 -3.68 -1.60
C TRP A 100 -2.50 -3.48 -2.21
N MET A 101 -3.59 -3.65 -1.47
CA MET A 101 -4.93 -3.24 -1.91
C MET A 101 -4.94 -1.74 -2.26
N PRO A 102 -5.46 -1.31 -3.42
CA PRO A 102 -5.59 0.11 -3.78
C PRO A 102 -6.25 0.92 -2.67
N MET A 103 -5.80 2.15 -2.47
CA MET A 103 -6.27 3.01 -1.40
C MET A 103 -7.75 3.39 -1.58
N TYR A 104 -8.21 3.52 -2.82
CA TYR A 104 -9.62 3.62 -3.17
C TYR A 104 -10.44 2.48 -2.54
N ASN A 105 -9.98 1.23 -2.68
CA ASN A 105 -10.66 0.07 -2.14
C ASN A 105 -10.57 -0.01 -0.61
N LEU A 106 -9.41 0.35 -0.05
CA LEU A 106 -9.16 0.27 1.39
C LEU A 106 -9.93 1.35 2.18
N CYS A 107 -9.99 2.57 1.65
CA CYS A 107 -10.53 3.74 2.36
C CYS A 107 -11.91 4.19 1.83
N GLN A 108 -12.34 3.73 0.66
CA GLN A 108 -13.67 4.01 0.10
C GLN A 108 -14.03 5.52 0.11
N PRO A 109 -13.20 6.40 -0.47
CA PRO A 109 -13.39 7.86 -0.40
C PRO A 109 -14.67 8.35 -1.08
N CYS A 110 -15.33 7.52 -1.90
CA CYS A 110 -16.66 7.83 -2.46
C CYS A 110 -17.81 7.54 -1.49
N ALA A 111 -17.63 6.61 -0.55
CA ALA A 111 -18.64 6.27 0.47
C ALA A 111 -18.45 7.09 1.76
N MET A 112 -17.24 7.59 1.99
CA MET A 112 -16.85 8.31 3.20
C MET A 112 -16.42 9.74 2.86
N SER A 113 -17.10 10.74 3.42
CA SER A 113 -16.71 12.15 3.27
C SER A 113 -15.54 12.46 4.21
N TYR A 114 -14.30 12.35 3.72
CA TYR A 114 -13.12 12.75 4.47
C TYR A 114 -13.02 14.27 4.57
N ASP A 115 -12.73 14.77 5.77
CA ASP A 115 -12.51 16.18 6.05
C ASP A 115 -11.09 16.63 5.66
N PHE A 116 -10.14 15.67 5.57
CA PHE A 116 -8.77 15.90 5.13
C PHE A 116 -8.17 14.66 4.45
N ILE A 117 -7.45 14.86 3.36
CA ILE A 117 -6.67 13.84 2.67
C ILE A 117 -5.22 14.34 2.64
N GLY A 118 -4.39 13.76 3.50
CA GLY A 118 -2.96 14.03 3.56
C GLY A 118 -2.17 13.09 2.64
N SER A 119 -0.89 13.37 2.43
CA SER A 119 -0.03 12.57 1.55
C SER A 119 1.28 12.16 2.21
N TYR A 120 1.84 11.03 1.80
CA TYR A 120 3.12 10.53 2.31
C TYR A 120 4.30 11.45 1.93
N GLU A 121 4.17 12.15 0.81
CA GLU A 121 5.16 13.12 0.32
C GLU A 121 5.26 14.34 1.26
N ARG A 122 4.22 14.62 2.05
CA ARG A 122 4.16 15.70 3.06
C ARG A 122 3.80 15.18 4.45
N LEU A 123 4.14 13.93 4.75
CA LEU A 123 3.60 13.17 5.88
C LEU A 123 3.67 13.92 7.22
N GLU A 124 4.82 14.53 7.52
CA GLU A 124 5.05 15.27 8.76
C GLU A 124 4.13 16.50 8.87
N ASN A 125 4.15 17.37 7.87
CA ASN A 125 3.30 18.57 7.82
C ASN A 125 1.80 18.23 7.84
N ASP A 126 1.40 17.22 7.06
CA ASP A 126 0.00 16.81 6.96
C ASP A 126 -0.46 16.11 8.25
N ALA A 127 0.43 15.39 8.95
CA ALA A 127 0.13 14.83 10.27
C ALA A 127 0.03 15.91 11.36
N ASP A 128 0.92 16.89 11.37
CA ASP A 128 0.87 18.02 12.29
C ASP A 128 -0.42 18.83 12.11
N PHE A 129 -0.86 19.04 10.87
CA PHE A 129 -2.17 19.65 10.59
C PHE A 129 -3.32 18.86 11.22
N VAL A 130 -3.32 17.53 11.08
CA VAL A 130 -4.34 16.67 11.68
C VAL A 130 -4.31 16.76 13.21
N LEU A 131 -3.13 16.69 13.83
CA LEU A 131 -2.97 16.78 15.29
C LEU A 131 -3.52 18.10 15.83
N GLN A 132 -3.23 19.22 15.16
CA GLN A 132 -3.82 20.52 15.50
C GLN A 132 -5.34 20.52 15.34
N ARG A 133 -5.85 19.95 14.25
CA ARG A 133 -7.28 19.94 13.94
C ARG A 133 -8.12 19.11 14.90
N VAL A 134 -7.52 18.10 15.54
CA VAL A 134 -8.13 17.27 16.60
C VAL A 134 -7.82 17.77 18.02
N ASN A 135 -7.25 18.97 18.16
CA ASN A 135 -6.90 19.62 19.43
C ASN A 135 -5.98 18.78 20.33
N VAL A 136 -5.05 18.03 19.72
CA VAL A 136 -3.98 17.36 20.49
C VAL A 136 -3.05 18.45 21.06
N PRO A 137 -2.51 18.28 22.28
CA PRO A 137 -1.57 19.25 22.86
C PRO A 137 -0.38 19.56 21.95
N HIS A 138 0.02 20.83 21.89
CA HIS A 138 1.05 21.33 20.97
C HIS A 138 2.44 20.71 21.12
N PHE A 139 2.72 19.98 22.21
CA PHE A 139 4.00 19.29 22.40
C PHE A 139 4.02 17.89 21.74
N VAL A 140 2.89 17.41 21.24
CA VAL A 140 2.81 16.15 20.49
C VAL A 140 3.03 16.49 19.02
N HIS A 141 4.04 15.86 18.44
CA HIS A 141 4.42 16.03 17.04
C HIS A 141 4.52 14.69 16.34
N PHE A 142 4.45 14.73 15.02
CA PHE A 142 4.78 13.56 14.22
C PHE A 142 6.21 13.08 14.53
N PRO A 143 6.44 11.77 14.73
CA PRO A 143 7.76 11.27 15.11
C PRO A 143 8.76 11.42 13.97
N GLU A 144 10.02 11.67 14.34
CA GLU A 144 11.12 11.64 13.38
C GLU A 144 11.26 10.25 12.74
N ARG A 145 11.59 10.25 11.45
CA ARG A 145 11.85 9.04 10.69
C ARG A 145 13.09 8.32 11.23
N GLN A 146 13.00 6.99 11.38
CA GLN A 146 14.14 6.19 11.83
C GLN A 146 15.28 6.21 10.80
N THR A 147 16.51 6.39 11.27
CA THR A 147 17.71 6.53 10.43
C THR A 147 18.06 5.29 9.60
N TRP A 148 17.64 4.11 10.05
CA TRP A 148 17.85 2.84 9.34
C TRP A 148 16.83 2.59 8.24
N TYR A 149 15.70 3.29 8.22
CA TYR A 149 14.66 3.12 7.21
C TYR A 149 15.12 3.73 5.88
N LYS A 150 15.10 2.91 4.82
CA LYS A 150 15.49 3.33 3.47
C LYS A 150 14.24 3.44 2.57
N PRO A 151 13.70 4.66 2.36
CA PRO A 151 12.52 4.84 1.53
C PRO A 151 12.76 4.37 0.10
N VAL A 152 11.66 4.20 -0.63
CA VAL A 152 11.73 4.04 -2.09
C VAL A 152 12.13 5.40 -2.66
N THR A 153 13.16 5.43 -3.51
CA THR A 153 13.55 6.63 -4.27
C THR A 153 12.98 6.55 -5.68
N THR A 154 12.95 7.68 -6.38
CA THR A 154 12.52 7.75 -7.79
C THR A 154 13.34 6.81 -8.67
N GLU A 155 14.65 6.72 -8.45
CA GLU A 155 15.56 5.85 -9.23
C GLU A 155 15.29 4.38 -8.93
N THR A 156 15.04 4.05 -7.66
CA THR A 156 14.71 2.67 -7.27
C THR A 156 13.37 2.29 -7.88
N LEU A 157 12.36 3.15 -7.79
CA LEU A 157 11.05 2.91 -8.38
C LEU A 157 11.14 2.71 -9.89
N HIS A 158 11.87 3.59 -10.58
CA HIS A 158 12.14 3.51 -12.02
C HIS A 158 12.77 2.18 -12.41
N TYR A 159 13.84 1.76 -11.73
CA TYR A 159 14.50 0.48 -11.99
C TYR A 159 13.54 -0.70 -11.90
N TYR A 160 12.76 -0.78 -10.82
CA TYR A 160 11.83 -1.89 -10.61
C TYR A 160 10.71 -1.90 -11.64
N LEU A 161 10.11 -0.74 -11.94
CA LEU A 161 9.04 -0.66 -12.93
C LEU A 161 9.56 -0.95 -14.35
N CYS A 162 10.74 -0.46 -14.72
CA CYS A 162 11.33 -0.67 -16.05
C CYS A 162 11.85 -2.09 -16.26
N SER A 163 12.14 -2.82 -15.18
CA SER A 163 12.51 -4.24 -15.22
C SER A 163 11.31 -5.18 -15.40
N LEU A 164 10.07 -4.68 -15.28
CA LEU A 164 8.88 -5.51 -15.44
C LEU A 164 8.58 -5.80 -16.92
N PRO A 165 8.07 -6.99 -17.25
CA PRO A 165 7.42 -7.24 -18.53
C PRO A 165 6.30 -6.23 -18.77
N GLN A 166 6.34 -5.53 -19.91
CA GLN A 166 5.35 -4.51 -20.29
C GLN A 166 3.90 -4.99 -20.21
N LYS A 167 3.66 -6.28 -20.47
CA LYS A 167 2.34 -6.90 -20.32
C LYS A 167 1.83 -6.81 -18.87
N LEU A 168 2.66 -7.18 -17.88
CA LEU A 168 2.27 -7.16 -16.47
C LEU A 168 1.97 -5.74 -16.01
N LEU A 169 2.75 -4.76 -16.44
CA LEU A 169 2.50 -3.36 -16.10
C LEU A 169 1.16 -2.86 -16.67
N ARG A 170 0.85 -3.20 -17.93
CA ARG A 170 -0.44 -2.84 -18.56
C ARG A 170 -1.64 -3.48 -17.85
N GLU A 171 -1.47 -4.64 -17.25
CA GLU A 171 -2.51 -5.33 -16.48
C GLU A 171 -2.58 -4.82 -15.02
N LEU A 172 -1.46 -4.38 -14.45
CA LEU A 172 -1.36 -3.86 -13.09
C LEU A 172 -1.97 -2.45 -12.96
N LEU A 173 -1.60 -1.51 -13.84
CA LEU A 173 -2.00 -0.10 -13.73
C LEU A 173 -3.52 0.11 -13.64
N PRO A 174 -4.37 -0.58 -14.43
CA PRO A 174 -5.82 -0.48 -14.31
C PRO A 174 -6.36 -0.81 -12.91
N LYS A 175 -5.70 -1.70 -12.14
CA LYS A 175 -6.14 -2.02 -10.78
C LYS A 175 -5.99 -0.85 -9.81
N TYR A 176 -5.08 0.09 -10.09
CA TYR A 176 -4.80 1.26 -9.24
C TYR A 176 -5.26 2.58 -9.89
N ILE A 177 -5.98 2.53 -11.01
CA ILE A 177 -6.29 3.73 -11.81
C ILE A 177 -7.06 4.80 -11.02
N LEU A 178 -7.93 4.37 -10.10
CA LEU A 178 -8.69 5.27 -9.24
C LEU A 178 -7.80 5.96 -8.20
N ASP A 179 -6.75 5.31 -7.70
CA ASP A 179 -5.80 5.96 -6.82
C ASP A 179 -5.06 7.09 -7.55
N PHE A 180 -4.61 6.83 -8.79
CA PHE A 180 -3.98 7.87 -9.62
C PHE A 180 -4.92 9.04 -9.87
N SER A 181 -6.15 8.74 -10.31
CA SER A 181 -7.12 9.77 -10.69
C SER A 181 -7.64 10.58 -9.50
N LEU A 182 -8.01 9.93 -8.39
CA LEU A 182 -8.65 10.60 -7.26
C LEU A 182 -7.66 11.40 -6.43
N PHE A 183 -6.41 10.92 -6.35
CA PHE A 183 -5.37 11.55 -5.52
C PHE A 183 -4.34 12.31 -6.35
N THR A 184 -4.63 12.56 -7.63
CA THR A 184 -3.85 13.41 -8.54
C THR A 184 -2.40 12.96 -8.74
N TYR A 185 -2.14 11.66 -8.63
CA TYR A 185 -0.82 11.11 -8.94
C TYR A 185 -0.64 10.94 -10.45
N PRO A 186 0.52 11.30 -11.01
CA PRO A 186 0.80 11.06 -12.42
C PRO A 186 0.92 9.56 -12.68
N LEU A 187 0.45 9.11 -13.85
CA LEU A 187 0.78 7.77 -14.31
C LEU A 187 2.30 7.66 -14.55
N PRO A 188 2.93 6.53 -14.20
CA PRO A 188 4.36 6.35 -14.42
C PRO A 188 4.67 6.38 -15.92
N ASN A 189 5.72 7.10 -16.31
CA ASN A 189 6.21 7.08 -17.69
C ASN A 189 7.00 5.79 -17.90
N MET A 190 6.48 4.88 -18.72
CA MET A 190 7.05 3.55 -18.90
C MET A 190 7.34 3.23 -20.37
N THR A 191 7.58 4.27 -21.18
CA THR A 191 7.96 4.12 -22.59
C THR A 191 9.31 3.39 -22.71
N VAL A 192 9.52 2.71 -23.83
CA VAL A 192 10.79 2.03 -24.12
C VAL A 192 11.98 2.99 -24.01
N GLU A 193 11.81 4.24 -24.43
CA GLU A 193 12.82 5.30 -24.32
C GLU A 193 13.11 5.68 -22.87
N HIS A 194 12.07 5.81 -22.04
CA HIS A 194 12.23 6.13 -20.62
C HIS A 194 12.86 4.99 -19.82
N CYS A 195 12.69 3.74 -20.26
CA CYS A 195 13.22 2.55 -19.61
C CYS A 195 14.54 2.03 -20.21
N ARG A 196 15.26 2.85 -20.99
CA ARG A 196 16.62 2.50 -21.43
C ARG A 196 17.58 2.64 -20.23
N HIS A 197 18.21 1.53 -19.86
CA HIS A 197 19.32 1.49 -18.92
C HIS A 197 20.65 1.48 -19.66
#